data_AF-A0A1I4HBR1-F1
#
_entry.id   AF-A0A1I4HBR1-F1
#
_cell.length_a   1.000
_cell.length_b   1.000
_cell.length_c   1.000
_cell.angle_alpha   90.00
_cell.angle_beta   90.00
_cell.angle_gamma   90.00
#
_symmetry.space_group_name_H-M   'P 1'
#
loop_
_entity.id
_entity.type
_entity.pdbx_description
1 polymer ?
#
loop_
_entity_poly.entity_id
_entity_poly.type
_entity_poly.pdbx_seq_one_letter_code
_entity_poly.pdbx_strand_id
1 'polypeptide(L)'
;MQELQITKSTFKKVEAEWFNYHKTLKEIKLLEDSILHPFEEDPDDPTIVKGTNSVRMPGNPTERTATRLTTHKQLSYLREVTSAIETVYNESPDNYKDLIRLRYWKRNNKLTWIGIAFQLNISERQARRWRNEIVQATIEILGWR
;
A
#
# COMPACT_ATOMS: atom_id res chain seq x y z
N MET A 1 -5.81 28.64 -2.71
CA MET A 1 -5.32 27.35 -2.17
C MET A 1 -3.82 27.42 -2.13
N GLN A 2 -3.19 27.09 -1.01
CA GLN A 2 -1.73 27.16 -0.86
C GLN A 2 -1.13 26.01 -1.68
N GLU A 3 -0.37 26.31 -2.74
CA GLU A 3 0.33 25.28 -3.51
C GLU A 3 1.40 24.64 -2.61
N LEU A 4 1.14 23.42 -2.15
CA LEU A 4 2.11 22.63 -1.40
C LEU A 4 3.33 22.38 -2.30
N GLN A 5 4.49 22.89 -1.89
CA GLN A 5 5.75 22.64 -2.59
C GLN A 5 6.15 21.18 -2.41
N ILE A 6 5.83 20.36 -3.40
CA ILE A 6 6.05 18.91 -3.34
C ILE A 6 7.48 18.58 -3.74
N THR A 7 8.16 17.86 -2.86
CA THR A 7 9.51 17.39 -3.16
C THR A 7 9.49 16.28 -4.21
N LYS A 8 10.53 16.21 -5.05
CA LYS A 8 10.69 15.13 -6.04
C LYS A 8 10.73 13.74 -5.38
N SER A 9 11.17 13.67 -4.12
CA SER A 9 11.18 12.46 -3.30
C SER A 9 9.77 12.00 -2.93
N THR A 10 8.90 12.89 -2.45
CA THR A 10 7.52 12.52 -2.10
C THR A 10 6.73 12.12 -3.33
N PHE A 11 6.92 12.83 -4.44
CA PHE A 11 6.35 12.45 -5.73
C PHE A 11 6.70 10.99 -6.10
N LYS A 12 7.99 10.64 -6.08
CA LYS A 12 8.45 9.29 -6.42
C LYS A 12 7.93 8.25 -5.44
N LYS A 13 7.86 8.58 -4.16
CA LYS A 13 7.35 7.68 -3.12
C LYS A 13 5.89 7.35 -3.39
N VAL A 14 5.03 8.35 -3.59
CA VAL A 14 3.61 8.14 -3.88
C VAL A 14 3.39 7.41 -5.19
N GLU A 15 4.16 7.73 -6.23
CA GLU A 15 4.09 6.98 -7.48
C GLU A 15 4.46 5.49 -7.30
N ALA A 16 5.40 5.17 -6.40
CA ALA A 16 5.72 3.79 -6.07
C ALA A 16 4.57 3.09 -5.32
N GLU A 17 3.83 3.79 -4.47
CA GLU A 17 2.62 3.25 -3.81
C GLU A 17 1.55 2.88 -4.85
N TRP A 18 1.36 3.70 -5.89
CA TRP A 18 0.46 3.36 -7.01
C TRP A 18 0.85 2.06 -7.73
N PHE A 19 2.15 1.85 -7.99
CA PHE A 19 2.64 0.58 -8.56
C PHE A 19 2.44 -0.62 -7.62
N ASN A 20 2.55 -0.39 -6.32
CA ASN A 20 2.46 -1.45 -5.31
C ASN A 20 1.05 -1.68 -4.77
N TYR A 21 0.06 -0.87 -5.16
CA TYR A 21 -1.32 -0.91 -4.66
C TYR A 21 -1.88 -2.32 -4.40
N HIS A 22 -1.85 -3.21 -5.40
CA HIS A 22 -2.37 -4.57 -5.24
C HIS A 22 -1.54 -5.46 -4.30
N LYS A 23 -0.23 -5.18 -4.16
CA LYS A 23 0.61 -5.84 -3.16
C LYS A 23 0.28 -5.30 -1.77
N THR A 24 0.12 -4.00 -1.64
CA THR A 24 -0.27 -3.34 -0.38
C THR A 24 -1.60 -3.87 0.14
N LEU A 25 -2.61 -4.05 -0.72
CA LEU A 25 -3.88 -4.68 -0.34
C LEU A 25 -3.71 -6.11 0.21
N LYS A 26 -2.81 -6.89 -0.39
CA LYS A 26 -2.50 -8.25 0.10
C LYS A 26 -1.78 -8.20 1.45
N GLU A 27 -0.85 -7.26 1.61
CA GLU A 27 -0.13 -7.05 2.87
C GLU A 27 -1.07 -6.64 3.99
N ILE A 28 -2.00 -5.72 3.75
CA ILE A 28 -3.07 -5.35 4.70
C ILE A 28 -3.84 -6.60 5.13
N LYS A 29 -4.28 -7.43 4.18
CA LYS A 29 -5.03 -8.65 4.48
C LYS A 29 -4.21 -9.64 5.32
N LEU A 30 -2.92 -9.81 5.01
CA LEU A 30 -2.03 -10.69 5.79
C LEU A 30 -1.82 -10.17 7.22
N LEU A 31 -1.65 -8.85 7.38
CA LEU A 31 -1.51 -8.23 8.69
C LEU A 31 -2.80 -8.37 9.50
N GLU A 32 -3.96 -8.14 8.89
CA GLU A 32 -5.27 -8.34 9.53
C GLU A 32 -5.45 -9.79 9.99
N ASP A 33 -5.10 -10.75 9.14
CA ASP A 33 -5.17 -12.17 9.45
C ASP A 33 -4.23 -12.54 10.62
N SER A 34 -3.00 -12.01 10.63
CA SER A 34 -2.05 -12.22 11.73
C SER A 34 -2.52 -11.60 13.07
N ILE A 35 -3.32 -10.54 13.01
CA ILE A 35 -3.90 -9.90 14.20
C ILE A 35 -5.11 -10.70 14.70
N LEU A 36 -5.91 -11.27 13.79
CA LEU A 36 -7.08 -12.08 14.12
C LEU A 36 -6.69 -13.48 14.62
N HIS A 37 -5.61 -14.05 14.08
CA HIS A 37 -5.05 -15.35 14.44
C HIS A 37 -3.62 -15.20 14.97
N PRO A 38 -3.39 -14.53 16.13
CA PRO A 38 -2.04 -14.28 16.64
C PRO A 38 -1.23 -15.56 16.84
N PHE A 39 -1.92 -16.63 17.27
CA PHE A 39 -1.43 -18.00 17.43
C PHE A 39 -2.68 -18.88 17.55
N GLU A 40 -2.94 -19.76 16.58
CA GLU A 40 -3.53 -21.05 16.95
C GLU A 40 -2.41 -21.79 17.67
N GLU A 41 -2.40 -21.77 19.01
CA GLU A 41 -1.72 -22.85 19.73
C GLU A 41 -2.49 -24.11 19.33
N ASP A 42 -1.95 -24.86 18.37
CA ASP A 42 -2.49 -26.16 18.00
C ASP A 42 -2.51 -27.01 19.28
N PRO A 43 -3.68 -27.33 19.85
CA PRO A 43 -3.77 -28.05 21.11
C PRO A 43 -3.09 -29.43 21.02
N ASP A 44 -2.85 -29.91 19.80
CA ASP A 44 -2.34 -31.22 19.45
C ASP A 44 -0.88 -31.20 18.91
N ASP A 45 -0.12 -30.10 19.02
CA ASP A 45 1.30 -30.08 18.60
C ASP A 45 2.14 -31.07 19.44
N PRO A 46 2.65 -32.18 18.86
CA PRO A 46 3.39 -33.21 19.58
C PRO A 46 4.77 -32.74 20.06
N THR A 47 5.21 -31.56 19.65
CA THR A 47 6.46 -30.92 20.11
C THR A 47 6.29 -30.21 21.44
N ILE A 48 5.04 -29.96 21.88
CA ILE A 48 4.71 -29.47 23.22
C ILE A 48 4.76 -30.67 24.17
N VAL A 49 5.99 -31.08 24.52
CA VAL A 49 6.20 -32.08 25.55
C VAL A 49 5.64 -31.54 26.85
N LYS A 50 4.53 -32.15 27.31
CA LYS A 50 3.87 -31.93 28.60
C LYS A 50 4.75 -32.46 29.74
N GLY A 51 5.99 -31.99 29.78
CA GLY A 51 7.07 -32.42 30.65
C GLY A 51 7.34 -31.38 31.73
N THR A 52 7.57 -31.87 32.93
CA THR A 52 7.57 -31.22 34.25
C THR A 52 8.60 -30.10 34.50
N ASN A 53 9.21 -29.54 33.45
CA ASN A 53 10.18 -28.44 33.52
C ASN A 53 9.98 -27.43 32.38
N SER A 54 8.73 -27.12 32.02
CA SER A 54 8.45 -25.93 31.22
C SER A 54 8.75 -24.72 32.09
N VAL A 55 10.01 -24.28 32.05
CA VAL A 55 10.37 -22.91 32.38
C VAL A 55 9.46 -22.07 31.51
N ARG A 56 8.36 -21.58 32.09
CA ARG A 56 7.60 -20.47 31.54
C ARG A 56 8.60 -19.33 31.48
N MET A 57 9.37 -19.27 30.40
CA MET A 57 10.09 -18.06 30.02
C MET A 57 9.03 -16.98 30.11
N PRO A 58 9.16 -15.99 31.02
CA PRO A 58 8.17 -14.95 31.14
C PRO A 58 8.12 -14.28 29.78
N GLY A 59 7.12 -14.64 28.96
CA GLY A 59 6.99 -14.13 27.61
C GLY A 59 6.90 -12.63 27.75
N ASN A 60 7.96 -11.92 27.36
CA ASN A 60 8.19 -10.55 27.78
C ASN A 60 6.99 -9.71 27.34
N PRO A 61 6.10 -9.29 28.26
CA PRO A 61 4.83 -8.65 27.90
C PRO A 61 5.10 -7.32 27.17
N THR A 62 6.24 -6.70 27.44
CA THR A 62 6.74 -5.51 26.75
C THR A 62 7.04 -5.78 25.29
N GLU A 63 7.71 -6.89 24.96
CA GLU A 63 8.00 -7.27 23.57
C GLU A 63 6.71 -7.54 22.79
N ARG A 64 5.77 -8.29 23.39
CA ARG A 64 4.46 -8.56 22.77
C ARG A 64 3.63 -7.30 22.57
N THR A 65 3.71 -6.35 23.50
CA THR A 65 2.99 -5.07 23.38
C THR A 65 3.63 -4.18 22.31
N ALA A 66 4.97 -4.17 22.25
CA ALA A 66 5.71 -3.43 21.23
C ALA A 66 5.41 -3.95 19.81
N THR A 67 5.40 -5.27 19.61
CA THR A 67 5.11 -5.88 18.29
C THR A 67 3.67 -5.63 17.85
N ARG A 68 2.69 -5.68 18.77
CA ARG A 68 1.29 -5.33 18.47
C ARG A 68 1.13 -3.85 18.12
N LEU A 69 1.84 -2.95 18.80
CA LEU A 69 1.77 -1.53 18.52
C LEU A 69 2.37 -1.18 17.16
N THR A 70 3.51 -1.79 16.81
CA THR A 70 4.17 -1.54 15.51
C THR A 70 3.34 -2.07 14.35
N THR A 71 2.78 -3.28 14.46
CA THR A 71 1.86 -3.85 13.45
C THR A 71 0.62 -2.99 13.26
N HIS A 72 0.02 -2.47 14.35
CA HIS A 72 -1.12 -1.56 14.25
C HIS A 72 -0.78 -0.25 13.53
N LYS A 73 0.39 0.35 13.82
CA LYS A 73 0.85 1.56 13.13
C LYS A 73 1.10 1.31 11.64
N GLN A 74 1.73 0.20 11.29
CA GLN A 74 1.94 -0.20 9.91
C GLN A 74 0.60 -0.38 9.18
N LEU A 75 -0.33 -1.13 9.78
CA LEU A 75 -1.66 -1.36 9.21
C LEU A 75 -2.42 -0.04 8.98
N SER A 76 -2.37 0.88 9.95
CA SER A 76 -2.98 2.20 9.83
C SER A 76 -2.41 2.98 8.64
N TYR A 77 -1.09 2.99 8.50
CA TYR A 77 -0.41 3.66 7.39
C TYR A 77 -0.78 3.05 6.03
N LEU A 78 -0.76 1.71 5.90
CA LEU A 78 -1.11 1.05 4.65
C LEU A 78 -2.56 1.34 4.26
N ARG A 79 -3.49 1.31 5.22
CA ARG A 79 -4.91 1.65 5.00
C ARG A 79 -5.10 3.10 4.56
N GLU A 80 -4.39 4.03 5.17
CA GLU A 80 -4.42 5.45 4.80
C GLU A 80 -3.98 5.64 3.34
N VAL A 81 -2.86 5.01 2.95
CA VAL A 81 -2.34 5.05 1.58
C VAL A 81 -3.31 4.41 0.58
N THR A 82 -3.83 3.22 0.87
CA THR A 82 -4.77 2.55 -0.05
C THR A 82 -6.08 3.31 -0.17
N SER A 83 -6.59 3.87 0.94
CA SER A 83 -7.80 4.68 0.92
C SER A 83 -7.62 5.94 0.09
N ALA A 84 -6.48 6.63 0.20
CA ALA A 84 -6.18 7.80 -0.63
C ALA A 84 -6.13 7.45 -2.13
N ILE A 85 -5.48 6.33 -2.48
CA ILE A 85 -5.42 5.82 -3.85
C ILE A 85 -6.82 5.49 -4.38
N GLU A 86 -7.66 4.81 -3.59
CA GLU A 86 -9.03 4.47 -3.96
C GLU A 86 -9.89 5.72 -4.17
N THR A 87 -9.79 6.72 -3.29
CA THR A 87 -10.52 7.99 -3.44
C THR A 87 -10.15 8.68 -4.76
N VAL A 88 -8.85 8.86 -5.04
CA VAL A 88 -8.40 9.47 -6.30
C VAL A 88 -8.84 8.65 -7.50
N TYR A 89 -8.74 7.33 -7.42
CA TYR A 89 -9.18 6.46 -8.52
C TYR A 89 -10.68 6.60 -8.79
N ASN A 90 -11.51 6.63 -7.75
CA ASN A 90 -12.96 6.68 -7.88
C ASN A 90 -13.44 8.03 -8.42
N GLU A 91 -12.86 9.13 -7.94
CA GLU A 91 -13.15 10.51 -8.38
C GLU A 91 -12.57 10.83 -9.77
N SER A 92 -11.58 10.07 -10.22
CA SER A 92 -10.96 10.26 -11.53
C SER A 92 -11.93 9.94 -12.69
N PRO A 93 -11.90 10.74 -13.78
CA PRO A 93 -12.60 10.41 -15.02
C PRO A 93 -12.14 9.09 -15.63
N ASP A 94 -12.97 8.46 -16.46
CA ASP A 94 -12.68 7.15 -17.05
C ASP A 94 -11.36 7.12 -17.84
N ASN A 95 -11.03 8.19 -18.55
CA ASN A 95 -9.75 8.31 -19.27
C ASN A 95 -8.52 8.22 -18.33
N TYR A 96 -8.63 8.79 -17.12
CA TYR A 96 -7.57 8.71 -16.10
C TYR A 96 -7.51 7.31 -15.52
N LYS A 97 -8.65 6.67 -15.28
CA LYS A 97 -8.74 5.28 -14.81
C LYS A 97 -8.08 4.32 -15.80
N ASP A 98 -8.24 4.53 -17.10
CA ASP A 98 -7.58 3.71 -18.12
C ASP A 98 -6.07 3.91 -18.14
N LEU A 99 -5.59 5.15 -17.97
CA LEU A 99 -4.15 5.40 -17.77
C LEU A 99 -3.63 4.68 -16.54
N ILE A 100 -4.34 4.74 -15.41
CA ILE A 100 -3.94 4.08 -14.16
C ILE A 100 -3.84 2.56 -14.35
N ARG A 101 -4.87 1.96 -14.94
CA ARG A 101 -4.90 0.51 -15.23
C ARG A 101 -3.73 0.11 -16.14
N LEU A 102 -3.49 0.87 -17.22
CA LEU A 102 -2.43 0.59 -18.16
C LEU A 102 -1.04 0.76 -17.54
N ARG A 103 -0.83 1.84 -16.76
CA ARG A 103 0.47 2.20 -16.21
C ARG A 103 0.84 1.37 -15.00
N TYR A 104 -0.03 1.37 -13.99
CA TYR A 104 0.31 0.94 -12.63
C TYR A 104 -0.12 -0.50 -12.33
N TRP A 105 -1.30 -0.92 -12.80
CA TRP A 105 -1.90 -2.20 -12.39
C TRP A 105 -1.69 -3.35 -13.39
N LYS A 106 -1.23 -3.03 -14.60
CA LYS A 106 -0.93 -4.04 -15.61
C LYS A 106 0.34 -4.83 -15.23
N ARG A 107 0.16 -6.12 -14.94
CA ARG A 107 1.20 -7.06 -14.43
C ARG A 107 2.52 -7.06 -15.21
N ASN A 108 2.46 -6.94 -16.55
CA ASN A 108 3.64 -6.97 -17.45
C ASN A 108 3.72 -5.69 -18.28
N ASN A 109 3.70 -4.52 -17.61
CA ASN A 109 3.76 -3.27 -18.35
C ASN A 109 5.19 -2.93 -18.82
N LYS A 110 5.50 -3.27 -20.07
CA LYS A 110 6.70 -2.77 -20.77
C LYS A 110 6.41 -1.54 -21.63
N LEU A 111 5.21 -0.95 -21.51
CA LEU A 111 4.84 0.19 -22.35
C LEU A 111 5.62 1.43 -21.91
N THR A 112 6.27 2.04 -22.89
CA THR A 112 6.80 3.40 -22.78
C THR A 112 5.64 4.39 -22.70
N TRP A 113 5.93 5.63 -22.29
CA TRP A 113 4.93 6.69 -22.29
C TRP A 113 4.29 6.90 -23.68
N ILE A 114 5.07 6.74 -24.75
CA ILE A 114 4.58 6.77 -26.14
C ILE A 114 3.57 5.63 -26.38
N GLY A 115 3.88 4.40 -25.94
CA GLY A 115 2.97 3.27 -26.10
C GLY A 115 1.66 3.42 -25.32
N ILE A 116 1.72 3.98 -24.10
CA ILE A 116 0.52 4.29 -23.30
C ILE A 116 -0.32 5.37 -23.99
N ALA A 117 0.32 6.43 -24.45
CA ALA A 117 -0.33 7.53 -25.14
C ALA A 117 -1.03 7.07 -26.42
N PHE A 118 -0.38 6.18 -27.19
CA PHE A 118 -0.96 5.53 -28.37
C PHE A 118 -2.21 4.71 -28.04
N GLN A 119 -2.18 3.90 -26.97
CA GLN A 119 -3.34 3.10 -26.55
C GLN A 119 -4.54 3.95 -26.10
N LEU A 120 -4.27 5.12 -25.53
CA LEU A 120 -5.30 6.05 -25.05
C LEU A 120 -5.69 7.10 -26.10
N ASN A 121 -5.10 7.08 -27.31
CA ASN A 121 -5.29 8.10 -28.34
C ASN A 121 -5.03 9.55 -27.85
N ILE A 122 -4.00 9.73 -27.00
CA ILE A 122 -3.57 11.03 -26.49
C ILE A 122 -2.11 11.32 -26.83
N SER A 123 -1.66 12.56 -26.61
CA SER A 123 -0.24 12.89 -26.72
C SER A 123 0.55 12.40 -25.50
N GLU A 124 1.85 12.11 -25.69
CA GLU A 124 2.74 11.77 -24.58
C GLU A 124 2.76 12.84 -23.48
N ARG A 125 2.74 14.12 -23.89
CA ARG A 125 2.67 15.26 -22.96
C ARG A 125 1.41 15.20 -22.11
N GLN A 126 0.26 14.86 -22.71
CA GLN A 126 -1.00 14.73 -21.99
C GLN A 126 -0.95 13.56 -21.01
N ALA A 127 -0.44 12.39 -21.42
CA ALA A 127 -0.28 11.23 -20.54
C ALA A 127 0.59 11.54 -19.31
N ARG A 128 1.73 12.23 -19.52
CA ARG A 128 2.60 12.66 -18.42
C ARG A 128 1.94 13.69 -17.51
N ARG A 129 1.13 14.59 -18.06
CA ARG A 129 0.34 15.57 -17.27
C ARG A 129 -0.68 14.85 -16.38
N TRP A 130 -1.46 13.93 -16.93
CA TRP A 130 -2.42 13.13 -16.15
C TRP A 130 -1.75 12.36 -15.02
N ARG A 131 -0.59 11.73 -15.29
CA ARG A 131 0.20 11.10 -14.23
C ARG A 131 0.59 12.07 -13.12
N ASN A 132 1.01 13.29 -13.47
CA ASN A 132 1.35 14.29 -12.46
C ASN A 132 0.12 14.69 -11.63
N GLU A 133 -1.03 14.91 -12.27
CA GLU A 133 -2.28 15.25 -11.59
C GLU A 133 -2.78 14.13 -10.66
N ILE A 134 -2.70 12.87 -11.08
CA ILE A 134 -3.06 11.72 -10.24
C ILE A 134 -2.18 11.66 -9.00
N VAL A 135 -0.86 11.75 -9.17
CA VAL A 135 0.09 11.68 -8.05
C VAL A 135 -0.08 12.89 -7.14
N GLN A 136 -0.28 14.08 -7.70
CA GLN A 136 -0.54 15.31 -6.97
C GLN A 136 -1.79 15.19 -6.10
N ALA A 137 -2.91 14.75 -6.66
CA ALA A 137 -4.16 14.55 -5.93
C ALA A 137 -3.97 13.57 -4.77
N THR A 138 -3.23 12.48 -4.96
CA THR A 138 -2.94 11.56 -3.86
C THR A 138 -2.07 12.18 -2.77
N ILE A 139 -1.10 13.02 -3.12
CA ILE A 139 -0.27 13.71 -2.13
C ILE A 139 -1.11 14.70 -1.31
N GLU A 140 -2.05 15.39 -1.95
CA GLU A 140 -2.94 16.35 -1.30
C GLU A 140 -3.86 15.67 -0.29
N ILE A 141 -4.41 14.50 -0.63
CA ILE A 141 -5.22 13.71 0.31
C ILE A 141 -4.39 13.19 1.49
N LEU A 142 -3.17 12.71 1.21
CA LEU A 142 -2.27 12.19 2.24
C LEU A 142 -1.61 13.27 3.09
N GLY A 143 -1.59 14.52 2.64
CA GLY A 143 -0.93 15.63 3.32
C GLY A 143 0.60 15.53 3.39
N TRP A 144 1.24 14.75 2.51
CA TRP A 144 2.70 14.55 2.53
C TRP A 144 3.46 15.76 1.93
N ARG A 145 4.70 16.02 2.40
CA ARG A 145 5.58 17.12 1.94
C ARG A 145 6.98 16.63 1.60
#